data_AF-F1YSK1-F1
#
_entry.id   AF-F1YSK1-F1
#
_cell.length_a   1.000
_cell.length_b   1.000
_cell.length_c   1.000
_cell.angle_alpha   90.00
_cell.angle_beta   90.00
_cell.angle_gamma   90.00
#
_symmetry.space_group_name_H-M   'P 1'
#
loop_
_entity.id
_entity.type
_entity.pdbx_description
1 polymer ?
#
loop_
_entity_poly.entity_id
_entity_poly.type
_entity_poly.pdbx_seq_one_letter_code
_entity_poly.pdbx_strand_id
1 'polypeptide(L)'
;MTDQTEPAPLIRVAPLDEAFAQLEAAFQGIPSPKSHSFISQELADKVLTPSRRNVIEVLTNRGGLSLAEIATATGQAIDSVRADVHALCLVGLLCQPDADHAAFS
;
A
#
# COMPACT_ATOMS: atom_id res chain seq x y z
N MET A 1 12.71 -19.86 -12.01
CA MET A 1 11.46 -19.33 -11.42
C MET A 1 11.89 -18.18 -10.53
N THR A 2 12.06 -16.99 -11.10
CA THR A 2 12.49 -15.82 -10.33
C THR A 2 11.38 -15.47 -9.36
N ASP A 3 11.70 -15.51 -8.08
CA ASP A 3 10.95 -14.87 -7.01
C ASP A 3 10.87 -13.37 -7.35
N GLN A 4 9.83 -12.96 -8.06
CA GLN A 4 9.56 -11.56 -8.41
C GLN A 4 8.88 -10.93 -7.20
N THR A 5 9.61 -10.86 -6.07
CA THR A 5 9.21 -9.98 -4.97
C THR A 5 9.44 -8.55 -5.48
N GLU A 6 8.42 -7.95 -6.10
CA GLU A 6 8.50 -6.54 -6.45
C GLU A 6 8.69 -5.74 -5.16
N PRO A 7 9.64 -4.78 -5.13
CA PRO A 7 9.86 -3.96 -3.96
C PRO A 7 8.58 -3.21 -3.62
N ALA A 8 8.22 -3.19 -2.33
CA ALA A 8 7.03 -2.47 -1.88
C ALA A 8 7.06 -1.01 -2.33
N PRO A 9 5.92 -0.44 -2.76
CA PRO A 9 5.87 0.93 -3.23
C PRO A 9 6.24 1.90 -2.11
N LEU A 10 6.90 3.00 -2.48
CA LEU A 10 7.24 4.06 -1.53
C LEU A 10 5.97 4.81 -1.12
N ILE A 11 5.72 4.92 0.18
CA ILE A 11 4.65 5.78 0.71
C ILE A 11 5.29 7.09 1.17
N ARG A 12 4.91 8.21 0.56
CA ARG A 12 5.54 9.51 0.82
C ARG A 12 4.52 10.64 0.96
N VAL A 13 4.98 11.75 1.53
CA VAL A 13 4.30 13.04 1.46
C VAL A 13 4.99 13.87 0.40
N ALA A 14 4.22 14.39 -0.55
CA ALA A 14 4.72 15.24 -1.62
C ALA A 14 3.62 16.20 -2.09
N PRO A 15 3.97 17.44 -2.46
CA PRO A 15 3.00 18.35 -3.06
C PRO A 15 2.56 17.84 -4.45
N LEU A 16 1.44 18.37 -4.92
CA LEU A 16 0.78 17.86 -6.13
C LEU A 16 1.61 18.10 -7.40
N ASP A 17 2.35 19.20 -7.46
CA ASP A 17 3.28 19.54 -8.54
C ASP A 17 4.43 18.54 -8.66
N GLU A 18 5.04 18.10 -7.54
CA GLU A 18 6.05 17.04 -7.54
C GLU A 18 5.48 15.72 -8.08
N ALA A 19 4.26 15.35 -7.65
CA ALA A 19 3.60 14.14 -8.13
C ALA A 19 3.31 14.19 -9.65
N PHE A 20 2.88 15.35 -10.16
CA PHE A 20 2.68 15.55 -11.60
C PHE A 20 3.98 15.56 -12.39
N ALA A 21 5.05 16.17 -11.87
CA ALA A 21 6.36 16.15 -12.51
C ALA A 21 6.90 14.72 -12.64
N GLN A 22 6.73 13.89 -11.60
CA GLN A 22 7.10 12.47 -11.64
C GLN A 22 6.29 11.69 -12.68
N LEU A 23 4.99 11.97 -12.78
CA LEU A 23 4.11 11.37 -13.80
C LEU A 23 4.51 11.79 -15.22
N GLU A 24 4.81 13.07 -15.44
CA GLU A 24 5.27 13.59 -16.74
C GLU A 24 6.58 12.95 -17.16
N ALA A 25 7.55 12.84 -16.24
CA ALA A 25 8.81 12.15 -16.48
C ALA A 25 8.59 10.68 -16.88
N ALA A 26 7.64 9.99 -16.23
CA ALA A 26 7.29 8.62 -16.59
C ALA A 26 6.73 8.49 -18.02
N PHE A 27 5.90 9.45 -18.47
CA PHE A 27 5.43 9.49 -19.87
C PHE A 27 6.56 9.74 -20.88
N GLN A 28 7.65 10.37 -20.45
CA GLN A 28 8.86 10.55 -21.26
C GLN A 28 9.80 9.32 -21.20
N GLY A 29 9.40 8.24 -20.53
CA GLY A 29 10.17 7.00 -20.40
C GLY A 29 11.25 7.05 -19.33
N ILE A 30 11.25 8.07 -18.47
CA ILE A 30 12.17 8.14 -17.32
C ILE A 30 11.64 7.18 -16.25
N PRO A 31 12.41 6.16 -15.85
CA PRO A 31 11.97 5.22 -14.83
C PRO A 31 11.81 5.94 -13.49
N SER A 32 10.69 5.66 -12.83
CA SER A 32 10.37 6.16 -11.50
C SER A 32 10.00 4.98 -10.61
N PRO A 33 10.41 4.96 -9.34
CA PRO A 33 9.92 3.97 -8.39
C PRO A 33 8.39 4.05 -8.28
N LYS A 34 7.75 2.91 -8.06
CA LYS A 34 6.32 2.87 -7.68
C LYS A 34 6.17 3.59 -6.36
N SER A 35 5.24 4.54 -6.30
CA SER A 35 5.01 5.34 -5.09
C SER A 35 3.57 5.79 -4.96
N HIS A 36 3.11 5.87 -3.71
CA HIS A 36 1.86 6.50 -3.33
C HIS A 36 2.16 7.79 -2.56
N SER A 37 1.57 8.89 -3.02
CA SER A 37 1.84 10.22 -2.48
C SER A 37 0.62 10.77 -1.74
N PHE A 38 0.84 11.26 -0.53
CA PHE A 38 -0.10 12.08 0.22
C PHE A 38 0.25 13.56 0.07
N ILE A 39 -0.76 14.41 -0.13
CA ILE A 39 -0.55 15.87 -0.26
C ILE A 39 -0.13 16.54 1.05
N SER A 40 -0.31 15.87 2.19
CA SER A 40 0.08 16.38 3.51
C SER A 40 0.32 15.24 4.50
N GLN A 41 1.12 15.54 5.53
CA GLN A 41 1.35 14.64 6.66
C GLN A 41 0.06 14.34 7.43
N GLU A 42 -0.81 15.34 7.60
CA GLU A 42 -2.09 15.16 8.31
C GLU A 42 -2.99 14.14 7.60
N LEU A 43 -3.07 14.20 6.26
CA LEU A 43 -3.84 13.23 5.49
C LEU A 43 -3.21 11.83 5.58
N ALA A 44 -1.89 11.75 5.49
CA ALA A 44 -1.15 10.50 5.66
C ALA A 44 -1.46 9.87 7.03
N ASP A 45 -1.44 10.64 8.12
CA ASP A 45 -1.70 10.13 9.47
C ASP A 45 -3.17 9.72 9.68
N LYS A 46 -4.13 10.40 9.04
CA LYS A 46 -5.56 9.99 9.05
C LYS A 46 -5.77 8.65 8.34
N VAL A 47 -5.04 8.39 7.26
CA VAL A 47 -5.15 7.15 6.49
C VAL A 47 -4.34 6.03 7.14
N LEU A 48 -3.08 6.29 7.49
CA LEU A 48 -2.12 5.34 8.03
C LEU A 48 -2.19 5.30 9.57
N THR A 49 -3.35 4.87 10.07
CA THR A 49 -3.51 4.57 11.51
C THR A 49 -2.52 3.49 11.94
N PRO A 50 -2.21 3.35 13.25
CA PRO A 50 -1.28 2.33 13.73
C PRO A 50 -1.63 0.90 13.26
N SER A 51 -2.93 0.58 13.24
CA SER A 51 -3.44 -0.71 12.75
C SER A 51 -3.11 -0.94 11.27
N ARG A 52 -3.38 0.06 10.43
CA ARG A 52 -3.14 -0.01 8.99
C ARG A 52 -1.65 -0.01 8.64
N ARG A 53 -0.82 0.68 9.42
CA ARG A 53 0.65 0.58 9.30
C ARG A 53 1.12 -0.84 9.55
N ASN A 54 0.60 -1.52 10.57
CA ASN A 54 0.93 -2.92 10.85
C ASN A 54 0.56 -3.84 9.66
N VAL A 55 -0.62 -3.64 9.05
CA VAL A 55 -1.01 -4.37 7.83
C VAL A 55 -0.04 -4.12 6.67
N ILE A 56 0.34 -2.86 6.43
CA ILE A 56 1.30 -2.48 5.37
C ILE A 56 2.68 -3.11 5.62
N GLU A 57 3.17 -3.07 6.87
CA GLU A 57 4.45 -3.65 7.26
C GLU A 57 4.47 -5.18 7.05
N VAL A 58 3.37 -5.87 7.36
CA VAL A 58 3.23 -7.32 7.12
C VAL A 58 3.26 -7.65 5.62
N LEU A 59 2.64 -6.83 4.78
CA LEU A 59 2.62 -7.03 3.32
C LEU A 59 3.96 -6.65 2.65
N THR A 60 4.76 -5.81 3.30
CA THR A 60 6.02 -5.31 2.74
C THR A 60 6.97 -6.46 2.44
N ASN A 61 7.41 -6.55 1.18
CA ASN A 61 8.29 -7.62 0.65
C ASN A 61 7.71 -9.05 0.78
N ARG A 62 6.39 -9.21 0.89
CA ARG A 62 5.75 -10.53 1.05
C ARG A 62 4.72 -10.89 -0.05
N GLY A 63 4.64 -10.13 -1.14
CA GLY A 63 3.64 -10.36 -2.18
C GLY A 63 2.20 -10.24 -1.65
N GLY A 64 1.24 -10.84 -2.35
CA GLY A 64 -0.15 -10.89 -1.89
C GLY A 64 -0.34 -11.91 -0.77
N LEU A 65 -0.98 -11.50 0.32
CA LEU A 65 -1.28 -12.37 1.48
C LEU A 65 -2.78 -12.49 1.69
N SER A 66 -3.22 -13.62 2.24
CA SER A 66 -4.61 -13.78 2.66
C SER A 66 -4.92 -12.94 3.90
N LEU A 67 -6.20 -12.58 4.09
CA LEU A 67 -6.65 -11.85 5.28
C LEU A 67 -6.35 -12.62 6.58
N ALA A 68 -6.37 -13.95 6.53
CA ALA A 68 -6.06 -14.80 7.69
C ALA A 68 -4.56 -14.79 8.04
N GLU A 69 -3.67 -14.78 7.04
CA GLU A 69 -2.23 -14.64 7.25
C GLU A 69 -1.89 -13.27 7.82
N ILE A 70 -2.53 -12.21 7.31
CA ILE A 70 -2.37 -10.85 7.84
C ILE A 70 -2.86 -10.79 9.28
N ALA A 71 -4.05 -11.33 9.58
CA ALA A 71 -4.59 -11.39 10.95
C ALA A 71 -3.66 -12.13 11.92
N THR A 72 -3.09 -13.25 11.47
CA THR A 72 -2.14 -14.04 12.27
C THR A 72 -0.86 -13.26 12.52
N ALA A 73 -0.29 -12.63 11.49
CA ALA A 73 0.96 -11.87 11.59
C ALA A 73 0.82 -10.59 12.42
N THR A 74 -0.32 -9.92 12.33
CA THR A 74 -0.63 -8.68 13.08
C THR A 74 -1.14 -8.96 14.50
N GLY A 75 -1.58 -10.18 14.80
CA GLY A 75 -2.24 -10.55 16.06
C GLY A 75 -3.63 -9.95 16.22
N GLN A 76 -4.30 -9.60 15.11
CA GLN A 76 -5.59 -8.92 15.09
C GLN A 76 -6.73 -9.87 14.71
N ALA A 77 -7.97 -9.50 15.05
CA ALA A 77 -9.14 -10.21 14.57
C ALA A 77 -9.31 -10.02 13.05
N ILE A 78 -9.74 -11.06 12.35
CA ILE A 78 -9.87 -11.06 10.89
C ILE A 78 -10.84 -9.97 10.39
N ASP A 79 -11.89 -9.66 11.14
CA ASP A 79 -12.85 -8.61 10.76
C ASP A 79 -12.22 -7.20 10.84
N SER A 80 -11.37 -6.96 11.84
CA SER A 80 -10.61 -5.71 11.94
C SER A 80 -9.65 -5.56 10.77
N VAL A 81 -8.94 -6.64 10.42
CA VAL A 81 -8.04 -6.66 9.25
C VAL A 81 -8.82 -6.42 7.96
N ARG A 82 -9.97 -7.08 7.78
CA ARG A 82 -10.84 -6.89 6.60
C ARG A 82 -11.26 -5.43 6.45
N ALA A 83 -11.67 -4.79 7.54
CA ALA A 83 -12.05 -3.38 7.55
C ALA A 83 -10.87 -2.46 7.19
N ASP A 84 -9.68 -2.73 7.73
CA ASP A 84 -8.48 -1.94 7.45
C ASP A 84 -7.96 -2.14 6.03
N VAL A 85 -7.95 -3.37 5.52
CA VAL A 85 -7.63 -3.68 4.11
C VAL A 85 -8.59 -2.96 3.19
N HIS A 86 -9.90 -3.04 3.44
CA HIS A 86 -10.90 -2.33 2.64
C HIS A 86 -10.65 -0.82 2.63
N ALA A 87 -10.36 -0.21 3.79
CA ALA A 87 -10.02 1.21 3.87
C ALA A 87 -8.75 1.58 3.09
N LEU A 88 -7.72 0.73 3.13
CA LEU A 88 -6.49 0.90 2.37
C LEU A 88 -6.69 0.70 0.85
N CYS A 89 -7.64 -0.14 0.45
CA CYS A 89 -8.05 -0.27 -0.94
C CYS A 89 -8.79 0.95 -1.46
N LEU A 90 -9.68 1.53 -0.64
CA LEU A 90 -10.42 2.74 -1.03
C LEU A 90 -9.50 3.93 -1.34
N VAL A 91 -8.34 4.02 -0.67
CA VAL A 91 -7.34 5.07 -0.91
C VAL A 91 -6.28 4.67 -1.96
N GLY A 92 -6.41 3.47 -2.55
CA GLY A 92 -5.52 2.98 -3.61
C GLY A 92 -4.12 2.58 -3.14
N LEU A 93 -3.92 2.31 -1.83
CA LEU A 93 -2.65 1.79 -1.32
C LEU A 93 -2.54 0.27 -1.53
N LEU A 94 -3.66 -0.44 -1.33
CA LEU A 94 -3.74 -1.88 -1.52
C LEU A 94 -4.77 -2.23 -2.59
N CYS A 95 -4.62 -3.38 -3.21
CA CYS A 95 -5.63 -3.99 -4.06
C CYS A 95 -6.00 -5.37 -3.53
N GLN A 96 -7.21 -5.83 -3.86
CA GLN A 96 -7.66 -7.18 -3.58
C GLN A 96 -7.67 -7.95 -4.91
N PRO A 97 -6.69 -8.83 -5.16
CA PRO A 97 -6.67 -9.65 -6.37
C PRO A 97 -7.84 -10.65 -6.39
N ASP A 98 -8.33 -11.04 -5.22
CA ASP A 98 -9.55 -11.82 -5.01
C ASP A 98 -10.21 -11.45 -3.66
N ALA A 99 -11.31 -12.13 -3.32
CA ALA A 99 -12.14 -11.81 -2.17
C ALA A 99 -11.40 -11.88 -0.81
N ASP A 100 -10.34 -12.69 -0.69
CA ASP A 100 -9.70 -13.01 0.58
C ASP A 100 -8.20 -12.69 0.62
N HIS A 101 -7.64 -12.08 -0.44
CA HIS A 101 -6.25 -11.65 -0.48
C HIS A 101 -6.12 -10.13 -0.59
N ALA A 102 -4.97 -9.62 -0.12
CA ALA A 102 -4.56 -8.23 -0.24
C ALA A 102 -3.11 -8.16 -0.72
N ALA A 103 -2.83 -7.21 -1.62
CA ALA A 103 -1.49 -6.90 -2.12
C ALA A 103 -1.34 -5.39 -2.28
N PHE A 104 -0.11 -4.89 -2.47
CA PHE A 104 0.08 -3.51 -2.89
C PHE A 104 -0.49 -3.28 -4.30
N SER A 105 -1.06 -2.09 -4.53
CA SER A 105 -1.57 -1.68 -5.86
C SER A 105 -0.46 -1.39 -6.87
#